data_AF-A0A553A374-F1
#
_entry.id   AF-A0A553A374-F1
#
_cell.length_a   1.000
_cell.length_b   1.000
_cell.length_c   1.000
_cell.angle_alpha   90.00
_cell.angle_beta   90.00
_cell.angle_gamma   90.00
#
_symmetry.space_group_name_H-M   'P 1'
#
loop_
_entity.id
_entity.type
_entity.pdbx_description
1 polymer ?
#
loop_
_entity_poly.entity_id
_entity_poly.type
_entity_poly.pdbx_seq_one_letter_code
_entity_poly.pdbx_strand_id
1 'polypeptide(L)'
;MGAFSVDPAALLSVVDRMSAFDSELEAHLAQVASSVARLGVTWQGDAGEAERAAQDRWDQGAREMREALSRLRSIAEGAHANYSSAAQTNVRMWE
;
A
#
# COMPACT_ATOMS: atom_id res chain seq x y z
N MET A 1 -17.34 25.41 13.36
CA MET A 1 -17.01 24.23 12.54
C MET A 1 -15.57 23.87 12.80
N GLY A 2 -15.31 22.81 13.57
CA GLY A 2 -13.93 22.35 13.79
C GLY A 2 -13.39 21.84 12.46
N ALA A 3 -12.25 22.38 12.02
CA ALA A 3 -11.61 21.92 10.80
C ALA A 3 -11.16 20.47 11.00
N PHE A 4 -11.66 19.55 10.18
CA PHE A 4 -11.06 18.23 10.06
C PHE A 4 -9.66 18.41 9.48
N SER A 5 -8.64 18.40 10.35
CA SER A 5 -7.24 18.43 9.95
C SER A 5 -6.74 17.00 9.90
N VAL A 6 -6.36 16.53 8.71
CA VAL A 6 -5.65 15.26 8.55
C VAL A 6 -4.19 15.55 8.86
N ASP A 7 -3.63 14.85 9.86
CA ASP A 7 -2.20 14.90 10.16
C ASP A 7 -1.41 14.18 9.05
N PRO A 8 -0.61 14.89 8.24
CA PRO A 8 0.15 14.28 7.15
C PRO A 8 1.19 13.26 7.64
N ALA A 9 1.76 13.45 8.84
CA ALA A 9 2.72 12.52 9.40
C ALA A 9 2.05 11.21 9.83
N ALA A 10 0.86 11.30 10.44
CA ALA A 10 0.06 10.13 10.77
C ALA A 10 -0.36 9.37 9.50
N LEU A 11 -0.73 10.08 8.43
CA LEU A 11 -1.08 9.47 7.15
C LEU A 11 0.11 8.72 6.53
N LEU A 12 1.31 9.32 6.53
CA LEU A 12 2.53 8.66 6.03
C LEU A 12 2.86 7.39 6.83
N SER A 13 2.74 7.43 8.16
CA SER A 13 2.96 6.25 9.02
C SER A 13 2.00 5.10 8.70
N VAL A 14 0.73 5.39 8.42
CA VAL A 14 -0.24 4.37 7.99
C VAL A 14 0.13 3.82 6.61
N VAL A 15 0.53 4.67 5.67
CA VAL A 15 0.97 4.25 4.33
C VAL A 15 2.20 3.33 4.42
N ASP A 16 3.18 3.67 5.26
CA ASP A 16 4.37 2.84 5.49
C ASP A 16 3.99 1.45 6.03
N ARG A 17 3.12 1.40 7.04
CA ARG A 17 2.66 0.15 7.64
C ARG A 17 1.91 -0.72 6.64
N MET A 18 1.02 -0.13 5.84
CA MET A 18 0.27 -0.87 4.82
C MET A 18 1.18 -1.39 3.70
N SER A 19 2.20 -0.62 3.31
CA SER A 19 3.17 -1.04 2.29
C SER A 19 4.01 -2.22 2.77
N ALA A 20 4.42 -2.20 4.04
CA ALA A 20 5.16 -3.31 4.67
C ALA A 20 4.30 -4.58 4.75
N PHE A 21 3.04 -4.44 5.17
CA PHE A 21 2.09 -5.55 5.20
C PHE A 21 1.86 -6.17 3.83
N ASP A 22 1.64 -5.36 2.78
CA ASP A 22 1.48 -5.84 1.40
C ASP A 22 2.70 -6.66 0.95
N SER A 23 3.90 -6.16 1.22
CA SER A 23 5.16 -6.84 0.88
C SER A 23 5.33 -8.17 1.62
N GLU A 24 4.98 -8.22 2.90
CA GLU A 24 5.04 -9.45 3.71
C GLU A 24 4.03 -10.49 3.20
N LEU A 25 2.84 -10.06 2.84
CA LEU A 25 1.79 -10.94 2.35
C LEU A 25 2.13 -11.50 0.95
N GLU A 26 2.68 -10.69 0.05
CA GLU A 26 3.20 -11.17 -1.24
C GLU A 26 4.30 -12.22 -1.06
N ALA A 27 5.22 -12.02 -0.11
CA ALA A 27 6.27 -13.00 0.17
C ALA A 27 5.71 -14.34 0.65
N HIS A 28 4.70 -14.32 1.53
CA HIS A 28 4.02 -15.54 2.00
C HIS A 28 3.30 -16.26 0.87
N LEU A 29 2.58 -15.54 -0.01
CA LEU A 29 1.87 -16.15 -1.12
C LEU A 29 2.82 -16.76 -2.15
N ALA A 30 3.91 -16.07 -2.47
CA ALA A 30 4.96 -16.62 -3.33
C ALA A 30 5.59 -17.89 -2.74
N GLN A 31 5.77 -17.95 -1.41
CA GLN A 31 6.27 -19.13 -0.71
C GLN A 31 5.30 -20.31 -0.80
N VAL A 32 3.99 -20.06 -0.65
CA VAL A 32 2.94 -21.08 -0.82
C VAL A 32 2.95 -21.62 -2.25
N ALA A 33 2.91 -20.74 -3.25
CA ALA A 33 2.94 -21.13 -4.66
C ALA A 33 4.18 -21.96 -5.01
N SER A 34 5.36 -21.55 -4.53
CA SER A 34 6.61 -22.29 -4.71
C SER A 34 6.59 -23.66 -4.03
N SER A 35 5.97 -23.77 -2.86
CA SER A 35 5.85 -25.04 -2.14
C SER A 35 4.94 -26.03 -2.87
N VAL A 36 3.82 -25.55 -3.40
CA VAL A 36 2.90 -26.36 -4.24
C VAL A 36 3.63 -26.85 -5.49
N ALA A 37 4.36 -25.96 -6.19
CA ALA A 37 5.13 -26.33 -7.38
C ALA A 37 6.20 -27.40 -7.10
N ARG A 38 6.91 -27.30 -5.96
CA ARG A 38 7.95 -28.27 -5.56
C ARG A 38 7.40 -29.65 -5.19
N LEU A 39 6.19 -29.72 -4.63
CA LEU A 39 5.60 -30.99 -4.20
C LEU A 39 5.25 -31.90 -5.39
N GLY A 40 5.37 -31.43 -6.63
CA GLY A 40 5.13 -32.24 -7.82
C GLY A 40 3.70 -32.74 -7.94
N VAL A 41 2.81 -32.28 -7.05
CA VAL A 41 1.36 -32.40 -7.21
C VAL A 41 1.04 -31.48 -8.37
N THR A 42 1.05 -32.02 -9.58
CA THR A 42 0.33 -31.39 -10.67
C THR A 42 -1.11 -31.32 -10.22
N TRP A 43 -1.54 -30.14 -9.79
CA TRP A 43 -2.94 -29.80 -9.63
C TRP A 43 -3.56 -29.79 -11.04
N GLN A 44 -3.74 -30.98 -11.61
CA GLN A 44 -4.39 -31.21 -12.89
C GLN A 44 -5.90 -31.24 -12.64
N GLY A 45 -6.64 -30.40 -13.37
CA GLY A 45 -8.09 -30.22 -13.23
C GLY A 45 -8.47 -28.91 -12.52
N ASP A 46 -9.74 -28.81 -12.14
CA ASP A 46 -10.41 -27.59 -11.65
C ASP A 46 -9.68 -26.88 -10.48
N ALA A 47 -8.99 -27.63 -9.63
CA ALA A 47 -8.27 -27.06 -8.49
C ALA A 47 -7.05 -26.20 -8.92
N GLY A 48 -6.33 -26.59 -9.98
CA GLY A 48 -5.22 -25.80 -10.50
C GLY A 48 -5.66 -24.55 -11.27
N GLU A 49 -6.87 -24.57 -11.84
CA GLU A 49 -7.50 -23.38 -12.41
C GLU A 49 -7.99 -22.43 -11.31
N ALA A 50 -8.60 -22.96 -10.25
CA ALA A 50 -9.05 -22.18 -9.10
C ALA A 50 -7.88 -21.46 -8.39
N GLU A 51 -6.75 -22.13 -8.22
CA GLU A 51 -5.54 -21.54 -7.63
C GLU A 51 -4.98 -20.41 -8.51
N ARG A 52 -4.83 -20.65 -9.83
CA ARG A 52 -4.36 -19.60 -10.76
C ARG A 52 -5.29 -18.40 -10.75
N ALA A 53 -6.60 -18.62 -10.77
CA ALA A 53 -7.57 -17.54 -10.69
C ALA A 53 -7.52 -16.81 -9.34
N ALA A 54 -7.22 -17.50 -8.24
CA ALA A 54 -7.00 -16.87 -6.94
C ALA A 54 -5.74 -16.02 -6.93
N GLN A 55 -4.64 -16.52 -7.48
CA GLN A 55 -3.38 -15.80 -7.64
C GLN A 55 -3.56 -14.55 -8.51
N ASP A 56 -4.23 -14.66 -9.66
CA ASP A 56 -4.46 -13.52 -10.56
C ASP A 56 -5.29 -12.41 -9.87
N ARG A 57 -6.33 -12.79 -9.12
CA ARG A 57 -7.14 -11.85 -8.33
C ARG A 57 -6.31 -11.19 -7.24
N TRP A 58 -5.46 -11.96 -6.58
CA TRP A 58 -4.56 -11.44 -5.56
C TRP A 58 -3.61 -10.41 -6.16
N ASP A 59 -2.91 -10.77 -7.24
CA ASP A 59 -1.95 -9.90 -7.90
C ASP A 59 -2.60 -8.61 -8.39
N GLN A 60 -3.85 -8.68 -8.87
CA GLN A 60 -4.63 -7.50 -9.22
C GLN A 60 -4.91 -6.61 -7.99
N GLY A 61 -5.44 -7.19 -6.91
CA GLY A 61 -5.75 -6.43 -5.69
C GLY A 61 -4.51 -5.79 -5.06
N ALA A 62 -3.38 -6.50 -5.08
CA ALA A 62 -2.11 -5.99 -4.58
C ALA A 62 -1.62 -4.78 -5.40
N ARG A 63 -1.73 -4.84 -6.74
CA ARG A 63 -1.44 -3.69 -7.61
C ARG A 63 -2.34 -2.49 -7.28
N GLU A 64 -3.65 -2.70 -7.16
CA GLU A 64 -4.61 -1.65 -6.85
C GLU A 64 -4.31 -1.00 -5.48
N MET A 65 -3.92 -1.81 -4.49
CA MET A 65 -3.51 -1.34 -3.17
C MET A 65 -2.25 -0.48 -3.24
N ARG A 66 -1.20 -0.94 -3.93
CA ARG A 66 0.04 -0.17 -4.10
C ARG A 66 -0.19 1.17 -4.79
N GLU A 67 -1.01 1.20 -5.82
CA GLU A 67 -1.37 2.45 -6.50
C GLU A 67 -2.12 3.41 -5.57
N ALA A 68 -3.07 2.90 -4.78
CA ALA A 68 -3.80 3.70 -3.81
C ALA A 68 -2.88 4.27 -2.72
N LEU A 69 -1.97 3.46 -2.18
CA LEU A 69 -0.98 3.88 -1.19
C LEU A 69 -0.01 4.92 -1.76
N SER A 70 0.42 4.75 -3.01
CA SER A 70 1.25 5.75 -3.71
C SER A 70 0.52 7.09 -3.85
N ARG A 71 -0.77 7.08 -4.21
CA ARG A 71 -1.58 8.31 -4.29
C ARG A 71 -1.71 8.97 -2.92
N LEU A 72 -1.97 8.21 -1.87
CA LEU A 72 -2.08 8.72 -0.50
C LEU A 72 -0.77 9.34 -0.02
N ARG A 73 0.38 8.72 -0.33
CA ARG A 73 1.70 9.29 -0.05
C ARG A 73 1.87 10.66 -0.70
N SER A 74 1.62 10.77 -2.01
CA SER A 74 1.75 12.04 -2.73
C SER A 74 0.86 13.15 -2.15
N ILE A 75 -0.36 12.80 -1.72
CA ILE A 75 -1.27 13.75 -1.06
C ILE A 75 -0.69 14.19 0.29
N ALA A 76 -0.19 13.25 1.10
CA ALA A 76 0.40 13.55 2.41
C ALA A 76 1.63 14.45 2.30
N GLU A 77 2.55 14.14 1.37
CA GLU A 77 3.75 14.93 1.11
C GLU A 77 3.41 16.33 0.60
N GLY A 78 2.45 16.45 -0.32
CA GLY A 78 1.95 17.74 -0.80
C GLY A 78 1.29 18.58 0.29
N ALA A 79 0.48 17.95 1.17
CA ALA A 79 -0.11 18.63 2.32
C ALA A 79 0.97 19.12 3.29
N HIS A 80 1.96 18.28 3.60
CA HIS A 80 3.08 18.65 4.47
C HIS A 80 3.89 19.84 3.93
N ALA A 81 4.19 19.85 2.63
CA ALA A 81 4.87 20.97 1.98
C ALA A 81 4.06 22.27 2.07
N ASN A 82 2.76 22.21 1.81
CA ASN A 82 1.87 23.37 1.86
C ASN A 82 1.70 23.91 3.29
N TYR A 83 1.53 23.04 4.29
CA TYR A 83 1.43 23.44 5.70
C TYR A 83 2.74 24.02 6.23
N SER A 84 3.89 23.41 5.92
CA SER A 84 5.20 23.93 6.37
C SER A 84 5.54 25.27 5.72
N SER A 85 5.22 25.45 4.44
CA SER A 85 5.42 26.70 3.70
C SER A 85 4.55 27.84 4.26
N ALA A 86 3.26 27.57 4.51
CA ALA A 86 2.35 28.54 5.09
C ALA A 86 2.78 28.94 6.51
N ALA A 87 3.22 27.99 7.34
CA ALA A 87 3.73 28.26 8.67
C ALA A 87 5.01 29.12 8.64
N GLN A 88 5.98 28.79 7.78
CA GLN A 88 7.21 29.57 7.63
C GLN A 88 7.00 30.96 7.04
N THR A 89 6.03 31.11 6.14
CA THR A 89 5.66 32.41 5.56
C THR A 89 4.97 33.28 6.60
N ASN A 90 4.08 32.70 7.41
CA ASN A 90 3.48 33.40 8.53
C ASN A 90 4.52 33.79 9.58
N VAL A 91 5.48 32.94 9.96
CA VAL A 91 6.53 33.35 10.91
C VAL A 91 7.36 34.50 10.37
N ARG A 92 7.75 34.47 9.08
CA ARG A 92 8.51 35.56 8.44
C ARG A 92 7.72 36.86 8.23
N MET A 93 6.40 36.83 8.32
CA MET A 93 5.57 38.05 8.27
C MET A 93 5.49 38.76 9.63
N TRP A 94 5.87 38.09 10.71
CA TRP A 94 5.81 38.60 12.09
C TRP A 94 7.21 38.83 12.70
N GLU A 95 8.27 38.63 11.92
CA GLU A 95 9.60 39.21 12.12
C GLU A 95 9.76 40.47 11.25
#